data_AF-A0AA39UPX5-F1
#
_entry.id   AF-A0AA39UPX5-F1
#
_cell.length_a   1.000
_cell.length_b   1.000
_cell.length_c   1.000
_cell.angle_alpha   90.00
_cell.angle_beta   90.00
_cell.angle_gamma   90.00
#
_symmetry.space_group_name_H-M   'P 1'
#
loop_
_entity.id
_entity.type
_entity.pdbx_description
1 polymer ?
#
loop_
_entity_poly.entity_id
_entity_poly.type
_entity_poly.pdbx_seq_one_letter_code
_entity_poly.pdbx_strand_id
1 'polypeptide(L)'
;MTVMKTIQRQIASLEESEKMLAMRYGMVGHFDSVHVLNETKRRAFAKRDPIFNEDLRALDQLNDLRLQLAHLRYSHAVLPPADANVE
;
A
#
# COMPACT_ATOMS: atom_id res chain seq x y z
N MET A 1 -3.24 -20.13 -7.57
CA MET A 1 -3.55 -18.68 -7.44
C MET A 1 -2.44 -17.90 -8.09
N THR A 2 -2.73 -16.92 -8.94
CA THR A 2 -1.70 -16.04 -9.53
C THR A 2 -1.17 -15.06 -8.48
N VAL A 3 0.15 -14.80 -8.50
CA VAL A 3 0.87 -13.91 -7.56
C VAL A 3 0.17 -12.56 -7.39
N MET A 4 -0.35 -11.99 -8.48
CA MET A 4 -1.08 -10.73 -8.48
C MET A 4 -2.35 -10.75 -7.60
N LYS A 5 -3.14 -11.85 -7.62
CA LYS A 5 -4.35 -11.98 -6.80
C LYS A 5 -4.02 -12.05 -5.31
N THR A 6 -2.88 -12.65 -4.96
CA THR A 6 -2.41 -12.71 -3.56
C THR A 6 -1.99 -11.33 -3.06
N ILE A 7 -1.25 -10.58 -3.88
CA ILE A 7 -0.83 -9.20 -3.55
C ILE A 7 -2.05 -8.28 -3.39
N GLN A 8 -3.04 -8.37 -4.29
CA GLN A 8 -4.31 -7.63 -4.14
C GLN A 8 -5.05 -8.01 -2.84
N ARG A 9 -5.06 -9.31 -2.52
CA ARG A 9 -5.37 -9.90 -1.20
C ARG A 9 -4.88 -9.04 -0.04
N GLN A 10 -3.56 -8.95 0.02
CA GLN A 10 -2.83 -8.33 1.12
C GLN A 10 -3.00 -6.81 1.15
N ILE A 11 -3.00 -6.16 -0.01
CA ILE A 11 -3.26 -4.72 -0.13
C ILE A 11 -4.62 -4.37 0.47
N ALA A 12 -5.69 -5.08 0.09
CA ALA A 12 -7.04 -4.79 0.58
C ALA A 12 -7.14 -4.88 2.12
N SER A 13 -6.51 -5.90 2.72
CA SER A 13 -6.44 -6.06 4.18
C SER A 13 -5.69 -4.90 4.85
N LEU A 14 -4.57 -4.48 4.29
CA LEU A 14 -3.76 -3.39 4.84
C LEU A 14 -4.39 -2.00 4.61
N GLU A 15 -5.17 -1.81 3.54
CA GLU A 15 -5.94 -0.59 3.30
C GLU A 15 -7.08 -0.41 4.32
N GLU A 16 -7.65 -1.50 4.81
CA GLU A 16 -8.61 -1.46 5.92
C GLU A 16 -7.94 -0.99 7.22
N SER A 17 -6.72 -1.47 7.49
CA SER A 17 -5.90 -0.97 8.60
C SER A 17 -5.56 0.52 8.44
N GLU A 18 -5.18 0.97 7.25
CA GLU A 18 -4.92 2.39 6.97
C GLU A 18 -6.16 3.26 7.24
N LYS A 19 -7.35 2.81 6.81
CA LYS A 19 -8.63 3.48 7.11
C LYS A 19 -8.89 3.58 8.62
N MET A 20 -8.66 2.49 9.35
CA MET A 20 -8.82 2.49 10.80
C MET A 20 -7.85 3.46 11.49
N LEU A 21 -6.60 3.55 11.01
CA LEU A 21 -5.62 4.50 11.53
C LEU A 21 -6.03 5.95 11.24
N ALA A 22 -6.46 6.24 10.01
CA ALA A 22 -6.97 7.55 9.64
C ALA A 22 -8.11 7.99 10.57
N MET A 23 -9.09 7.11 10.82
CA MET A 23 -10.18 7.36 11.76
C MET A 23 -9.67 7.60 13.20
N ARG A 24 -8.76 6.77 13.70
CA ARG A 24 -8.14 6.94 15.03
C ARG A 24 -7.37 8.25 15.17
N TYR A 25 -6.84 8.77 14.07
CA TYR A 25 -6.09 10.00 14.06
C TYR A 25 -6.96 11.24 13.89
N GLY A 26 -8.27 11.07 13.69
CA GLY A 26 -9.21 12.16 13.46
C GLY A 26 -9.21 12.65 12.01
N MET A 27 -8.63 11.88 11.08
CA MET A 27 -8.72 12.13 9.64
C MET A 27 -10.06 11.59 9.13
N VAL A 28 -11.13 12.33 9.41
CA VAL A 28 -12.50 11.97 9.00
C VAL A 28 -12.77 12.56 7.61
N GLY A 29 -13.16 11.72 6.65
CA GLY A 29 -13.46 12.13 5.28
C GLY A 29 -12.49 11.56 4.25
N HIS A 30 -12.15 12.35 3.23
CA HIS A 30 -11.12 11.96 2.27
C HIS A 30 -9.75 12.13 2.91
N PHE A 31 -9.00 11.04 3.04
CA PHE A 31 -7.65 11.05 3.59
C PHE A 31 -6.67 10.49 2.57
N ASP A 32 -5.48 11.07 2.54
CA ASP A 32 -4.38 10.59 1.72
C ASP A 32 -3.54 9.58 2.49
N SER A 33 -3.20 8.46 1.85
CA SER A 33 -2.31 7.43 2.42
C SER A 33 -0.97 8.01 2.91
N VAL A 34 -0.41 8.98 2.18
CA VAL A 34 0.82 9.69 2.57
C VAL A 34 0.63 10.48 3.87
N HIS A 35 -0.55 11.08 4.05
CA HIS A 35 -0.86 11.84 5.25
C HIS A 35 -0.99 10.92 6.47
N VAL A 36 -1.67 9.77 6.32
CA VAL A 36 -1.78 8.75 7.38
C VAL A 36 -0.40 8.25 7.80
N LEU A 37 0.46 7.90 6.84
CA LEU A 37 1.83 7.45 7.11
C LEU A 37 2.66 8.49 7.87
N ASN A 38 2.60 9.76 7.44
CA ASN A 38 3.35 10.83 8.10
C ASN A 38 2.86 11.07 9.53
N GLU A 39 1.54 10.98 9.77
CA GLU A 39 0.97 11.11 11.10
C GLU A 39 1.33 9.90 11.99
N THR A 40 1.30 8.68 11.45
CA THR A 40 1.79 7.48 12.17
C THR A 40 3.25 7.66 12.55
N LYS A 41 4.12 8.11 11.62
CA LYS A 41 5.54 8.42 11.90
C LYS A 41 5.65 9.42 13.04
N ARG A 42 4.95 10.55 12.94
CA ARG A 42 4.97 11.60 13.95
C ARG A 42 4.58 11.08 15.33
N ARG A 43 3.55 10.23 15.42
CA ARG A 43 3.08 9.62 16.68
C ARG A 43 4.03 8.55 17.21
N ALA A 44 4.61 7.73 16.35
CA ALA A 44 5.63 6.74 16.72
C ALA A 44 6.84 7.43 17.38
N PHE A 45 7.34 8.51 16.76
CA PHE A 45 8.46 9.27 17.31
C PHE A 45 8.10 10.06 18.57
N ALA A 46 6.89 10.62 18.66
CA ALA A 46 6.48 11.44 19.80
C ALA A 46 6.10 10.62 21.04
N LYS A 47 5.37 9.51 20.87
CA LYS A 47 4.82 8.73 21.98
C LYS A 47 5.66 7.52 22.36
N ARG A 48 6.59 7.06 21.50
CA ARG A 48 7.38 5.82 21.68
C ARG A 48 6.53 4.59 22.06
N ASP A 49 5.25 4.61 21.70
CA ASP A 49 4.35 3.50 21.96
C ASP A 49 4.63 2.39 20.93
N PRO A 50 4.86 1.13 21.36
CA PRO A 50 5.09 0.02 20.44
C PRO A 50 3.95 -0.19 19.44
N ILE A 51 2.70 0.19 19.78
CA ILE A 51 1.56 0.09 18.86
C ILE A 51 1.81 0.91 17.59
N PHE A 52 2.38 2.12 17.72
CA PHE A 52 2.66 2.96 16.54
C PHE A 52 3.80 2.40 15.68
N ASN A 53 4.72 1.62 16.25
CA ASN A 53 5.77 0.96 15.47
C ASN A 53 5.20 -0.19 14.64
N GLU A 54 4.24 -0.94 15.19
CA GLU A 54 3.51 -1.98 14.44
C GLU A 54 2.67 -1.37 13.32
N ASP A 55 1.94 -0.28 13.61
CA ASP A 55 1.18 0.48 12.62
C ASP A 55 2.09 0.99 11.48
N LEU A 56 3.27 1.53 11.82
CA LEU A 56 4.25 1.99 10.85
C LEU A 56 4.70 0.88 9.92
N ARG A 57 5.03 -0.29 10.50
CA ARG A 57 5.49 -1.46 9.76
C ARG A 57 4.42 -1.98 8.81
N ALA A 58 3.16 -1.97 9.23
CA ALA A 58 2.04 -2.36 8.39
C ALA A 58 1.84 -1.40 7.20
N LEU A 59 1.99 -0.09 7.43
CA LEU A 59 1.91 0.91 6.36
C LEU A 59 3.09 0.85 5.38
N ASP A 60 4.30 0.60 5.87
CA ASP A 60 5.47 0.38 4.99
C ASP A 60 5.26 -0.87 4.12
N GLN A 61 4.77 -1.97 4.70
CA GLN A 61 4.45 -3.18 3.95
C GLN A 61 3.35 -2.94 2.89
N LEU A 62 2.36 -2.10 3.19
CA LEU A 62 1.33 -1.71 2.22
C LEU A 62 1.93 -0.98 1.03
N ASN A 63 2.85 -0.04 1.27
CA ASN A 63 3.53 0.69 0.21
C ASN A 63 4.40 -0.22 -0.66
N ASP A 64 5.12 -1.16 -0.06
CA ASP A 64 5.92 -2.14 -0.80
C ASP A 64 5.04 -3.02 -1.71
N LEU A 65 3.89 -3.46 -1.21
CA LEU A 65 2.94 -4.26 -2.00
C LEU A 65 2.31 -3.44 -3.14
N ARG A 66 1.97 -2.17 -2.89
CA ARG A 66 1.49 -1.24 -3.92
C ARG A 66 2.55 -1.05 -5.02
N LEU A 67 3.82 -0.92 -4.65
CA LEU A 67 4.94 -0.82 -5.59
C LEU A 67 5.13 -2.11 -6.39
N GLN A 68 5.09 -3.27 -5.74
CA GLN A 68 5.16 -4.58 -6.42
C GLN A 68 4.00 -4.76 -7.41
N LEU A 69 2.78 -4.39 -7.02
CA LEU A 69 1.63 -4.46 -7.92
C LEU A 69 1.78 -3.54 -9.12
N ALA A 70 2.27 -2.31 -8.92
CA ALA A 70 2.55 -1.37 -10.00
C ALA A 70 3.62 -1.92 -10.96
N HIS A 71 4.69 -2.51 -10.41
CA HIS A 71 5.75 -3.13 -11.20
C HIS A 71 5.23 -4.33 -12.02
N LEU A 72 4.45 -5.23 -11.41
CA LEU A 72 3.84 -6.37 -12.11
C LEU A 72 2.91 -5.92 -13.23
N ARG A 73 2.11 -4.86 -13.01
CA ARG A 73 1.27 -4.26 -14.04
C ARG A 73 2.09 -3.70 -15.20
N TYR A 74 3.16 -2.98 -14.89
CA TYR A 74 4.05 -2.43 -15.90
C TYR A 74 4.75 -3.53 -16.71
N SER A 75 5.33 -4.53 -16.05
CA SER A 75 5.99 -5.66 -16.72
C SER A 75 5.01 -6.50 -17.56
N HIS A 76 3.74 -6.61 -17.16
CA HIS A 76 2.70 -7.25 -17.97
C HIS A 76 2.24 -6.38 -19.15
N ALA A 77 2.29 -5.05 -19.02
CA ALA A 77 1.96 -4.11 -20.10
C ALA A 77 3.07 -3.98 -21.16
N VAL A 78 4.31 -4.38 -20.83
CA VAL A 78 5.49 -4.29 -21.71
C VAL A 78 5.69 -5.55 -22.58
N LEU A 79 4.84 -6.58 -22.47
CA LEU A 79 4.81 -7.65 -23.49
C LEU A 79 4.39 -7.02 -24.83
N PRO A 80 5.28 -7.01 -25.85
CA PRO A 80 4.92 -6.45 -27.15
C PRO A 80 3.75 -7.25 -27.74
N PRO A 81 2.86 -6.60 -28.52
CA PRO A 81 1.89 -7.35 -29.31
C PRO A 81 2.67 -8.35 -30.17
N ALA A 82 2.31 -9.63 -30.08
CA ALA A 82 2.94 -10.73 -30.80
C ALA A 82 2.74 -10.63 -32.34
N ASP A 83 2.10 -9.56 -32.83
CA ASP A 83 1.64 -9.39 -34.20
C ASP A 83 2.37 -8.26 -34.93
N ALA A 84 3.67 -8.06 -34.66
CA ALA A 84 4.55 -7.29 -35.53
C ALA A 84 5.41 -8.23 -36.39
N ASN A 85 4.76 -9.07 -37.20
CA ASN A 85 5.35 -9.64 -38.40
C ASN A 85 4.23 -9.78 -39.45
N VAL A 86 3.89 -8.63 -40.05
CA VAL A 86 3.25 -8.58 -41.36
C VAL A 86 4.38 -8.51 -42.38
N GLU A 87 4.33 -9.49 -43.30
CA GLU A 87 5.14 -9.70 -44.52
C GLU A 87 6.61 -10.13 -44.39
#